data_AF-A0A850C610-F1
#
_entry.id   AF-A0A850C610-F1
#
_cell.length_a   1.000
_cell.length_b   1.000
_cell.length_c   1.000
_cell.angle_alpha   90.00
_cell.angle_beta   90.00
_cell.angle_gamma   90.00
#
_symmetry.space_group_name_H-M   'P 1'
#
loop_
_entity.id
_entity.type
_entity.pdbx_description
1 polymer ?
#
loop_
_entity_poly.entity_id
_entity_poly.type
_entity_poly.pdbx_seq_one_letter_code
_entity_poly.pdbx_strand_id
1 'polypeptide(L)'
;MTPTNKTKAFEEIARMFAISNESAKYFLNHVQKSFKVERPPHKLILEFVQGHNYESKPTPYEVASAMKESGVWNYDLGSPPPAVEDEEDIYR
;
A
#
# COMPACT_ATOMS: atom_id res chain seq x y z
N MET A 1 -2.23 25.20 -22.72
CA MET A 1 -1.58 23.92 -22.35
C MET A 1 -1.59 23.83 -20.84
N THR A 2 -2.53 23.08 -20.26
CA THR A 2 -2.52 22.81 -18.82
C THR A 2 -1.34 21.88 -18.54
N PRO A 3 -0.44 22.18 -17.59
CA PRO A 3 0.59 21.22 -17.22
C PRO A 3 -0.14 19.98 -16.72
N THR A 4 0.07 18.84 -17.38
CA THR A 4 -0.38 17.54 -16.85
C THR A 4 0.34 17.36 -15.52
N ASN A 5 -0.32 17.76 -14.44
CA ASN A 5 0.14 17.56 -13.09
C ASN A 5 0.10 16.05 -12.89
N LYS A 6 1.20 15.36 -13.23
CA LYS A 6 1.36 13.93 -13.03
C LYS A 6 1.54 13.74 -11.52
N THR A 7 0.44 13.82 -10.77
CA THR A 7 0.47 13.60 -9.33
C THR A 7 1.09 12.24 -9.09
N LYS A 8 2.12 12.20 -8.24
CA LYS A 8 2.86 10.96 -8.01
C LYS A 8 2.00 10.05 -7.15
N ALA A 9 2.12 8.74 -7.36
CA ALA A 9 1.28 7.77 -6.66
C ALA A 9 1.32 7.93 -5.13
N PHE A 10 2.48 8.27 -4.56
CA PHE A 10 2.61 8.50 -3.13
C PHE A 10 1.92 9.78 -2.63
N GLU A 11 1.82 10.82 -3.46
CA GLU A 11 1.14 12.08 -3.08
C GLU A 11 -0.38 11.83 -2.96
N GLU A 12 -0.91 10.99 -3.83
CA GLU A 12 -2.31 10.57 -3.79
C GLU A 12 -2.62 9.69 -2.57
N ILE A 13 -1.77 8.69 -2.29
CA ILE A 13 -1.88 7.86 -1.08
C ILE A 13 -1.77 8.72 0.19
N ALA A 14 -0.85 9.69 0.22
CA ALA A 14 -0.68 10.61 1.33
C ALA A 14 -1.97 11.42 1.58
N ARG A 15 -2.59 11.93 0.50
CA ARG A 15 -3.85 12.65 0.55
C ARG A 15 -5.01 11.77 0.99
N MET A 16 -5.16 10.56 0.43
CA MET A 16 -6.26 9.64 0.72
C MET A 16 -6.30 9.22 2.19
N PHE A 17 -5.15 8.95 2.78
CA PHE A 17 -5.06 8.47 4.16
C PHE A 17 -4.64 9.55 5.16
N ALA A 18 -4.55 10.81 4.72
CA ALA A 18 -4.08 11.94 5.54
C ALA A 18 -2.74 11.65 6.26
N ILE A 19 -1.79 11.03 5.56
CA ILE A 19 -0.44 10.70 6.07
C ILE A 19 0.63 11.54 5.37
N SER A 20 1.86 11.52 5.90
CA SER A 20 2.99 12.18 5.24
C SER A 20 3.36 11.52 3.90
N ASN A 21 3.98 12.28 2.99
CA ASN A 21 4.52 11.75 1.74
C ASN A 21 5.55 10.63 1.98
N GLU A 22 6.34 10.70 3.05
CA GLU A 22 7.31 9.66 3.39
C GLU A 22 6.61 8.37 3.86
N SER A 23 5.57 8.50 4.69
CA SER A 23 4.73 7.37 5.09
C SER A 23 4.03 6.72 3.89
N ALA A 24 3.59 7.52 2.91
CA ALA A 24 2.96 7.00 1.69
C ALA A 24 3.97 6.29 0.76
N LYS A 25 5.20 6.80 0.63
CA LYS A 25 6.27 6.09 -0.08
C LYS A 25 6.60 4.77 0.61
N TYR A 26 6.72 4.80 1.94
CA TYR A 26 6.95 3.60 2.74
C TYR A 26 5.85 2.57 2.49
N PHE A 27 4.59 3.00 2.54
CA PHE A 27 3.43 2.16 2.28
C PHE A 27 3.51 1.47 0.91
N LEU A 28 3.66 2.23 -0.18
CA LEU A 28 3.73 1.69 -1.54
C LEU A 28 4.90 0.70 -1.72
N ASN A 29 6.08 1.04 -1.19
CA ASN A 29 7.24 0.16 -1.22
C ASN A 29 7.00 -1.15 -0.45
N HIS A 30 6.24 -1.11 0.65
CA HIS A 30 5.95 -2.31 1.43
C HIS A 30 4.91 -3.19 0.73
N VAL A 31 3.90 -2.61 0.07
CA VAL A 31 2.98 -3.38 -0.79
C VAL A 31 3.76 -4.12 -1.86
N GLN A 32 4.71 -3.45 -2.53
CA GLN A 32 5.58 -4.10 -3.51
C GLN A 32 6.40 -5.24 -2.92
N LYS A 33 7.00 -5.04 -1.75
CA LYS A 33 7.84 -6.02 -1.06
C LYS A 33 7.04 -7.21 -0.50
N SER A 34 5.74 -7.08 -0.34
CA SER A 34 4.87 -8.21 0.01
C SER A 34 4.84 -9.28 -1.08
N PHE A 35 5.22 -9.00 -2.33
CA PHE A 35 5.33 -10.00 -3.39
C PHE A 35 6.76 -10.54 -3.52
N LYS A 36 6.89 -11.87 -3.63
CA LYS A 36 8.19 -12.57 -3.65
C LYS A 36 8.96 -12.38 -4.96
N VAL A 37 8.26 -12.52 -6.08
CA VAL A 37 8.89 -12.69 -7.40
C VAL A 37 8.73 -11.43 -8.24
N GLU A 38 7.48 -11.02 -8.47
CA GLU A 38 7.19 -9.85 -9.30
C GLU A 38 6.40 -8.81 -8.51
N ARG A 39 6.86 -7.56 -8.61
CA ARG A 39 6.35 -6.45 -7.82
C ARG A 39 5.41 -5.59 -8.67
N PRO A 40 4.20 -5.28 -8.19
CA PRO A 40 3.29 -4.42 -8.95
C PRO A 40 3.84 -2.99 -9.02
N PRO A 41 3.60 -2.25 -10.12
CA PRO A 41 3.99 -0.84 -10.19
C PRO A 41 3.15 0.03 -9.24
N HIS A 42 3.73 1.10 -8.68
CA HIS A 42 3.03 2.01 -7.76
C HIS A 42 1.72 2.58 -8.32
N LYS A 43 1.65 2.81 -9.63
CA LYS A 43 0.43 3.29 -10.29
C LYS A 43 -0.71 2.29 -10.18
N LEU A 44 -0.42 1.00 -10.36
CA LEU A 44 -1.41 -0.07 -10.24
C LEU A 44 -1.88 -0.23 -8.79
N ILE A 45 -0.95 -0.13 -7.82
CA ILE A 45 -1.31 -0.14 -6.39
C ILE A 45 -2.24 1.04 -6.07
N LEU A 46 -1.93 2.25 -6.54
CA LEU A 46 -2.79 3.41 -6.33
C LEU A 46 -4.19 3.19 -6.93
N GLU A 47 -4.27 2.77 -8.19
CA GLU A 47 -5.55 2.54 -8.87
C GLU A 47 -6.39 1.50 -8.13
N PHE A 48 -5.76 0.42 -7.66
CA PHE A 48 -6.41 -0.61 -6.86
C PHE A 48 -6.97 -0.06 -5.55
N VAL A 49 -6.16 0.72 -4.82
CA VAL A 49 -6.54 1.33 -3.54
C VAL A 49 -7.63 2.39 -3.73
N GLN A 50 -7.62 3.16 -4.83
CA GLN A 50 -8.69 4.10 -5.16
C GLN A 50 -10.01 3.42 -5.47
N GLY A 51 -9.96 2.23 -6.07
CA GLY A 51 -11.15 1.40 -6.32
C GLY A 51 -11.72 0.73 -5.07
N HIS A 52 -10.93 0.63 -3.99
CA HIS A 52 -11.34 0.03 -2.73
C HIS A 52 -11.66 1.12 -1.70
N ASN A 53 -12.92 1.16 -1.26
CA ASN A 53 -13.37 2.15 -0.28
C ASN A 53 -13.00 1.68 1.14
N TYR A 54 -11.72 1.76 1.49
CA TYR A 54 -11.23 1.39 2.83
C TYR A 54 -11.76 2.36 3.89
N GLU A 55 -12.35 1.82 4.97
CA GLU A 55 -12.85 2.60 6.10
C GLU A 55 -11.70 3.21 6.94
N SER A 56 -10.55 2.55 6.95
CA SER A 56 -9.33 2.96 7.62
C SER A 56 -8.11 2.65 6.74
N LYS A 57 -6.95 3.25 7.03
CA LYS A 57 -5.74 3.00 6.25
C LYS A 57 -5.36 1.51 6.37
N PRO A 58 -5.38 0.72 5.28
CA PRO A 58 -5.00 -0.68 5.33
C PRO A 58 -3.50 -0.81 5.60
N THR A 59 -3.08 -1.97 6.06
CA THR A 59 -1.68 -2.37 6.06
C THR A 59 -1.19 -2.66 4.64
N PRO A 60 0.11 -2.55 4.36
CA PRO A 60 0.66 -2.89 3.05
C PRO A 60 0.39 -4.35 2.64
N TYR A 61 0.40 -5.28 3.60
CA TYR A 61 0.17 -6.70 3.32
C TYR A 61 -1.31 -6.97 2.97
N GLU A 62 -2.26 -6.32 3.64
CA GLU A 62 -3.69 -6.42 3.31
C GLU A 62 -3.97 -5.97 1.88
N VAL A 63 -3.36 -4.87 1.44
CA VAL A 63 -3.48 -4.43 0.04
C VAL A 63 -2.88 -5.46 -0.92
N ALA A 64 -1.71 -6.00 -0.61
CA ALA A 64 -1.09 -7.03 -1.45
C ALA A 64 -1.94 -8.32 -1.52
N SER A 65 -2.54 -8.75 -0.39
CA SER A 65 -3.47 -9.89 -0.35
C SER A 65 -4.70 -9.63 -1.21
N ALA A 66 -5.35 -8.48 -1.05
CA ALA A 66 -6.51 -8.10 -1.84
C ALA A 66 -6.18 -8.00 -3.35
N MET A 67 -5.01 -7.48 -3.72
CA MET A 67 -4.56 -7.45 -5.12
C MET A 67 -4.36 -8.86 -5.71
N LYS A 68 -3.86 -9.82 -4.91
CA LYS A 68 -3.73 -11.21 -5.32
C LYS A 68 -5.10 -11.88 -5.45
N GLU A 69 -5.94 -11.75 -4.44
CA GLU A 69 -7.27 -12.38 -4.35
C GLU A 69 -8.22 -11.89 -5.48
N SER A 70 -8.12 -10.61 -5.83
CA SER A 70 -8.86 -10.02 -6.97
C SER A 70 -8.29 -10.38 -8.34
N GLY A 71 -7.12 -11.03 -8.41
CA GLY A 71 -6.42 -11.35 -9.65
C GLY A 71 -5.76 -10.17 -10.35
N VAL A 72 -5.79 -8.96 -9.77
CA VAL A 72 -5.13 -7.75 -10.32
C VAL A 72 -3.62 -7.92 -10.36
N TRP A 73 -3.04 -8.61 -9.39
CA TRP A 73 -1.62 -8.98 -9.38
C TRP A 73 -1.43 -10.37 -8.78
N ASN A 74 -1.54 -11.40 -9.61
CA ASN A 74 -1.56 -12.80 -9.18
C ASN A 74 -0.16 -13.42 -9.04
N TYR A 75 0.68 -12.83 -8.18
CA TYR A 75 1.99 -13.37 -7.81
C TYR A 75 2.01 -13.81 -6.35
N ASP A 76 2.94 -14.69 -6.00
CA ASP A 76 3.05 -15.21 -4.65
C ASP A 76 3.47 -14.13 -3.63
N LEU A 77 2.78 -14.17 -2.49
CA LEU A 77 3.06 -13.30 -1.35
C LEU A 77 4.18 -13.89 -0.49
N GLY A 78 4.91 -12.98 0.15
CA GLY A 78 5.75 -13.23 1.32
C GLY A 78 4.94 -13.79 2.48
N SER A 79 5.63 -14.22 3.53
CA SER A 79 4.94 -14.39 4.81
C SER A 79 4.39 -13.04 5.24
N PRO A 80 3.19 -12.98 5.85
CA PRO A 80 2.73 -11.76 6.48
C PRO A 80 3.78 -11.30 7.49
N PRO A 81 3.99 -9.97 7.62
CA PRO A 81 4.78 -9.47 8.73
C PRO A 81 4.21 -10.02 10.04
N PRO A 82 5.06 -10.29 11.05
CA PRO A 82 4.54 -10.69 12.36
C PRO A 82 3.51 -9.66 12.80
N ALA A 83 2.37 -10.12 13.31
CA ALA A 83 1.42 -9.24 13.96
C ALA A 83 2.21 -8.48 15.03
N VAL A 84 2.20 -7.15 14.95
CA VAL A 84 2.71 -6.33 16.03
C VAL A 84 1.74 -6.58 17.18
N GLU A 85 2.08 -7.49 18.10
CA GLU A 85 1.50 -7.43 19.44
C GLU A 85 1.81 -6.02 19.93
N ASP A 86 0.76 -5.23 20.20
CA ASP A 86 0.83 -3.80 20.44
C ASP A 86 2.13 -3.37 21.13
N GLU A 87 2.91 -2.51 20.47
CA GLU A 87 4.05 -1.81 21.07
C GLU A 87 3.63 -0.82 22.18
N GLU A 88 2.43 -0.95 22.75
CA GLU A 88 1.95 -0.18 23.90
C GLU A 88 2.33 -0.78 25.27
N ASP A 89 2.93 -1.98 25.33
CA ASP A 89 3.31 -2.62 26.62
C ASP A 89 4.82 -2.60 26.94
N ILE A 90 5.62 -1.84 26.18
CA ILE A 90 7.08 -1.69 26.41
C ILE A 90 7.44 -0.40 27.20
N TYR A 91 6.44 0.42 27.56
CA TYR A 91 6.62 1.56 28.47
C TYR A 91 5.56 1.57 29.58
N ARG A 92 5.68 0.66 30.54
CA ARG A 92 5.19 0.86 31.91
C ARG A 92 6.31 0.69 32.92
#